data_AF-A0A9E1L6K3-F1
#
_entry.id   AF-A0A9E1L6K3-F1
#
_cell.length_a   1.000
_cell.length_b   1.000
_cell.length_c   1.000
_cell.angle_alpha   90.00
_cell.angle_beta   90.00
_cell.angle_gamma   90.00
#
_symmetry.space_group_name_H-M   'P 1'
#
loop_
_entity.id
_entity.type
_entity.pdbx_description
1 polymer ?
#
loop_
_entity_poly.entity_id
_entity_poly.type
_entity_poly.pdbx_seq_one_letter_code
_entity_poly.pdbx_strand_id
1 'polypeptide(L)'
;MRRISFLFLLTFFLTGCSSEHFLGSSQVLEVHSLGPEQLLLPCDYKTIASMPSSGTEGELWATDIPLEALENGNFDSGQILRMQVLWIPASGKTPLASTSTNITIMQIIISGDATGVYVGAGYGWPSGSPEKGLTIHMEDATIELQSSTDNFSDLLTPATMVGSIHAPANTTLARKLAAYAERYSKN
;
A
#
# COMPACT_ATOMS: atom_id res chain seq x y z
N MET A 1 4.45 76.81 18.73
CA MET A 1 5.25 76.29 19.85
C MET A 1 4.39 75.41 20.73
N ARG A 2 4.53 74.08 20.63
CA ARG A 2 4.27 73.09 21.70
C ARG A 2 4.82 71.75 21.22
N ARG A 3 5.88 71.30 21.88
CA ARG A 3 6.60 70.04 21.64
C ARG A 3 5.78 68.90 22.20
N ILE A 4 5.57 67.83 21.44
CA ILE A 4 5.12 66.54 21.95
C ILE A 4 6.05 65.49 21.34
N SER A 5 7.05 65.11 22.13
CA SER A 5 7.77 63.84 21.99
C SER A 5 6.83 62.74 22.43
N PHE A 6 6.59 61.72 21.61
CA PHE A 6 6.02 60.46 22.09
C PHE A 6 6.61 59.27 21.32
N LEU A 7 7.45 58.55 22.07
CA LEU A 7 7.61 57.10 22.11
C LEU A 7 7.77 56.33 20.79
N PHE A 8 9.02 55.93 20.55
CA PHE A 8 9.42 54.75 19.79
C PHE A 8 8.79 53.50 20.44
N LEU A 9 7.85 52.83 19.76
CA LEU A 9 7.40 51.49 20.13
C LEU A 9 7.97 50.50 19.10
N LEU A 10 9.06 49.86 19.48
CA LEU A 10 9.74 48.82 18.72
C LEU A 10 8.97 47.51 18.92
N THR A 11 8.03 47.20 18.01
CA THR A 11 7.30 45.92 18.03
C THR A 11 8.20 44.84 17.43
N PHE A 12 8.87 44.09 18.30
CA PHE A 12 9.48 42.81 17.98
C PHE A 12 8.38 41.84 17.49
N PHE A 13 8.27 41.65 16.18
CA PHE A 13 7.56 40.50 15.64
C PHE A 13 8.43 39.27 15.86
N LEU A 14 8.08 38.50 16.89
CA LEU A 14 8.50 37.12 17.07
C LEU A 14 8.06 36.34 15.82
N THR A 15 8.97 36.13 14.88
CA THR A 15 8.84 35.10 13.85
C THR A 15 8.94 33.75 14.55
N GLY A 16 7.79 33.20 14.95
CA GLY A 16 7.70 31.80 15.30
C GLY A 16 7.94 30.97 14.04
N CYS A 17 9.01 30.19 14.02
CA CYS A 17 9.09 29.03 13.14
C CYS A 17 8.02 28.04 13.58
N SER A 18 6.84 28.10 12.95
CA SER A 18 5.93 26.96 12.97
C SER A 18 6.58 25.88 12.11
N SER A 19 7.11 24.87 12.76
CA SER A 19 7.38 23.57 12.14
C SER A 19 6.04 22.99 11.67
N GLU A 20 5.66 23.30 10.43
CA GLU A 20 4.61 22.60 9.70
C GLU A 20 5.12 21.20 9.32
N HIS A 21 5.15 20.31 10.31
CA HIS A 21 5.13 18.88 10.07
C HIS A 21 3.68 18.41 10.25
N PHE A 22 3.28 17.47 9.38
CA PHE A 22 2.06 16.67 9.44
C PHE A 22 0.82 17.20 8.70
N LEU A 23 0.98 17.45 7.40
CA LEU A 23 -0.06 17.06 6.43
C LEU A 23 0.42 15.78 5.77
N GLY A 24 -0.05 14.64 6.27
CA GLY A 24 0.17 13.36 5.63
C GLY A 24 -0.44 13.39 4.23
N SER A 25 0.39 13.59 3.21
CA SER A 25 0.04 13.12 1.88
C SER A 25 -0.17 11.63 2.03
N SER A 26 -1.39 11.14 1.80
CA SER A 26 -1.59 9.72 1.60
C SER A 26 -0.76 9.35 0.37
N GLN A 27 0.48 8.90 0.60
CA GLN A 27 1.34 8.45 -0.48
C GLN A 27 0.66 7.24 -1.11
N VAL A 28 0.53 7.27 -2.43
CA VAL A 28 0.05 6.13 -3.21
C VAL A 28 1.03 4.97 -2.95
N LEU A 29 0.50 3.75 -2.96
CA LEU A 29 1.31 2.57 -2.75
C LEU A 29 2.39 2.45 -3.84
N GLU A 30 3.61 2.15 -3.45
CA GLU A 30 4.77 2.04 -4.34
C GLU A 30 5.63 0.85 -3.94
N VAL A 31 6.29 0.23 -4.92
CA VAL A 31 7.28 -0.82 -4.70
C VAL A 31 8.64 -0.35 -5.20
N HIS A 32 9.63 -0.39 -4.32
CA HIS A 32 10.99 0.07 -4.55
C HIS A 32 11.94 -1.13 -4.53
N SER A 33 12.69 -1.35 -5.60
CA SER A 33 13.77 -2.33 -5.60
C SER A 33 14.91 -1.87 -4.69
N LEU A 34 15.41 -2.79 -3.88
CA LEU A 34 16.59 -2.61 -3.04
C LEU A 34 17.89 -2.98 -3.79
N GLY A 35 17.77 -3.40 -5.05
CA GLY A 35 18.90 -3.65 -5.94
C GLY A 35 19.63 -2.37 -6.37
N PRO A 36 20.79 -2.51 -7.04
CA PRO A 36 21.61 -1.37 -7.45
C PRO A 36 20.92 -0.42 -8.43
N GLU A 37 19.95 -0.91 -9.21
CA GLU A 37 19.23 -0.10 -10.20
C GLU A 37 18.02 0.66 -9.62
N GLN A 38 17.71 0.51 -8.33
CA GLN A 38 16.64 1.23 -7.58
C GLN A 38 15.39 1.49 -8.43
N LEU A 39 14.80 0.42 -8.96
CA LEU A 39 13.61 0.51 -9.78
C LEU A 39 12.37 0.80 -8.94
N LEU A 40 11.51 1.68 -9.47
CA LEU A 40 10.22 2.03 -8.88
C LEU A 40 9.09 1.42 -9.72
N LEU A 41 8.25 0.62 -9.08
CA LEU A 41 6.98 0.17 -9.63
C LEU A 41 5.83 0.92 -8.96
N PRO A 42 5.14 1.82 -9.69
CA PRO A 42 3.97 2.50 -9.16
C PRO A 42 2.77 1.54 -9.10
N CYS A 43 1.97 1.63 -8.03
CA CYS A 43 0.77 0.83 -7.85
C CYS A 43 -0.51 1.68 -7.98
N ASP A 44 -0.88 2.02 -9.23
CA ASP A 44 -2.09 2.80 -9.56
C ASP A 44 -3.32 1.88 -9.75
N TYR A 45 -3.79 1.27 -8.66
CA TYR A 45 -4.94 0.37 -8.72
C TYR A 45 -6.24 1.13 -8.95
N LYS A 46 -6.98 0.72 -9.98
CA LYS A 46 -8.29 1.31 -10.35
C LYS A 46 -9.46 0.61 -9.70
N THR A 47 -9.29 -0.68 -9.41
CA THR A 47 -10.31 -1.54 -8.80
C THR A 47 -9.79 -2.07 -7.48
N ILE A 48 -10.43 -1.68 -6.37
CA ILE A 48 -9.99 -2.06 -5.02
C ILE A 48 -11.23 -2.46 -4.20
N ALA A 49 -11.12 -3.54 -3.43
CA ALA A 49 -12.19 -3.99 -2.55
C ALA A 49 -11.64 -4.70 -1.30
N SER A 50 -12.31 -4.53 -0.17
CA SER A 50 -12.04 -5.28 1.06
C SER A 50 -13.12 -6.32 1.35
N MET A 51 -12.73 -7.38 2.05
CA MET A 51 -13.62 -8.42 2.54
C MET A 51 -13.15 -9.00 3.88
N PRO A 52 -14.10 -9.48 4.72
CA PRO A 52 -13.74 -10.27 5.90
C PRO A 52 -13.05 -11.57 5.49
N SER A 53 -12.15 -12.05 6.33
CA SER A 53 -11.45 -13.32 6.14
C SER A 53 -11.55 -14.17 7.39
N SER A 54 -11.71 -15.49 7.22
CA SER A 54 -11.74 -16.42 8.34
C SER A 54 -10.34 -16.57 8.93
N GLY A 55 -10.17 -16.20 10.20
CA GLY A 55 -8.92 -16.39 10.94
C GLY A 55 -7.93 -15.22 10.86
N THR A 56 -8.33 -14.12 10.23
CA THR A 56 -7.57 -12.85 10.18
C THR A 56 -8.53 -11.67 10.32
N GLU A 57 -8.03 -10.46 10.48
CA GLU A 57 -8.85 -9.25 10.61
C GLU A 57 -9.48 -8.81 9.28
N GLY A 58 -8.96 -9.34 8.17
CA GLY A 58 -9.55 -9.21 6.85
C GLY A 58 -8.51 -9.12 5.75
N GLU A 59 -8.99 -8.92 4.53
CA GLU A 59 -8.15 -8.76 3.35
C GLU A 59 -8.68 -7.66 2.46
N LEU A 60 -7.77 -7.10 1.67
CA LEU A 60 -8.10 -6.29 0.52
C LEU A 60 -7.45 -6.87 -0.73
N TRP A 61 -8.12 -6.62 -1.85
CA TRP A 61 -7.70 -7.00 -3.18
C TRP A 61 -7.73 -5.76 -4.07
N ALA A 62 -6.70 -5.59 -4.90
CA ALA A 62 -6.57 -4.44 -5.78
C ALA A 62 -6.01 -4.85 -7.16
N THR A 63 -6.38 -4.11 -8.20
CA THR A 63 -5.83 -4.29 -9.55
C THR A 63 -5.93 -3.01 -10.38
N ASP A 64 -4.97 -2.80 -11.27
CA ASP A 64 -4.96 -1.76 -12.30
C ASP A 64 -5.58 -2.23 -13.63
N ILE A 65 -5.86 -3.53 -13.74
CA ILE A 65 -6.50 -4.17 -14.89
C ILE A 65 -8.02 -3.93 -14.80
N PRO A 66 -8.67 -3.44 -15.89
CA PRO A 66 -10.12 -3.33 -15.92
C PRO A 66 -10.81 -4.67 -15.66
N LEU A 67 -11.89 -4.67 -14.88
CA LEU A 67 -12.60 -5.90 -14.50
C LEU A 67 -13.08 -6.71 -15.73
N GLU A 68 -13.56 -6.01 -16.76
CA GLU A 68 -13.98 -6.63 -18.03
C GLU A 68 -12.80 -7.33 -18.74
N ALA A 69 -11.60 -6.76 -18.66
CA ALA A 69 -10.38 -7.33 -19.21
C ALA A 69 -9.91 -8.57 -18.42
N LEU A 70 -10.05 -8.57 -17.10
CA LEU A 70 -9.83 -9.77 -16.27
C LEU A 70 -10.84 -10.88 -16.56
N GLU A 71 -12.09 -10.50 -16.83
CA GLU A 71 -13.18 -11.43 -17.16
C GLU A 71 -12.94 -12.18 -18.47
N ASN A 72 -12.50 -11.47 -19.52
CA ASN A 72 -12.29 -12.03 -20.86
C ASN A 72 -10.83 -12.43 -21.15
N GLY A 73 -9.87 -12.04 -20.30
CA GLY A 73 -8.44 -12.28 -20.51
C GLY A 73 -7.78 -11.39 -21.57
N ASN A 74 -8.40 -10.26 -21.93
CA ASN A 74 -7.93 -9.36 -22.98
C ASN A 74 -7.17 -8.17 -22.39
N PHE A 75 -5.94 -8.42 -21.94
CA PHE A 75 -4.99 -7.40 -21.49
C PHE A 75 -3.56 -7.92 -21.68
N ASP A 76 -2.62 -7.02 -21.95
CA ASP A 76 -1.22 -7.38 -22.14
C ASP A 76 -0.42 -7.28 -20.85
N SER A 77 -0.81 -6.44 -19.90
CA SER A 77 -0.04 -6.27 -18.68
C SER A 77 -0.90 -5.73 -17.54
N GLY A 78 -0.44 -5.96 -16.32
CA GLY A 78 -1.00 -5.33 -15.14
C GLY A 78 -0.62 -6.02 -13.86
N GLN A 79 -1.29 -5.61 -12.79
CA GLN A 79 -0.94 -5.93 -11.43
C GLN A 79 -2.18 -6.38 -10.65
N ILE A 80 -2.01 -7.40 -9.81
CA ILE A 80 -3.02 -7.82 -8.84
C ILE A 80 -2.36 -7.89 -7.46
N LEU A 81 -2.92 -7.16 -6.51
CA LEU A 81 -2.48 -7.12 -5.12
C LEU A 81 -3.48 -7.83 -4.22
N ARG A 82 -2.95 -8.58 -3.27
CA ARG A 82 -3.63 -9.00 -2.06
C ARG A 82 -2.85 -8.50 -0.86
N MET A 83 -3.56 -7.91 0.09
CA MET A 83 -3.01 -7.70 1.44
C MET A 83 -3.96 -8.30 2.46
N GLN A 84 -3.40 -9.06 3.40
CA GLN A 84 -4.16 -9.69 4.46
C GLN A 84 -3.68 -9.18 5.82
N VAL A 85 -4.59 -8.61 6.61
CA VAL A 85 -4.32 -8.11 7.96
C VAL A 85 -4.46 -9.26 8.94
N LEU A 86 -3.34 -9.74 9.47
CA LEU A 86 -3.30 -10.85 10.42
C LEU A 86 -3.93 -10.48 11.77
N TRP A 87 -3.63 -9.28 12.28
CA TRP A 87 -4.14 -8.75 13.55
C TRP A 87 -4.08 -7.21 13.58
N ILE A 88 -4.94 -6.56 14.36
CA ILE A 88 -4.95 -5.10 14.54
C ILE A 88 -4.23 -4.75 15.86
N PRO A 89 -3.17 -3.92 15.83
CA PRO A 89 -2.44 -3.54 17.03
C PRO A 89 -3.25 -2.62 17.93
N ALA A 90 -3.26 -2.92 19.24
CA ALA A 90 -3.88 -2.08 20.24
C ALA A 90 -2.86 -1.09 20.82
N SER A 91 -3.07 0.21 20.56
CA SER A 91 -2.21 1.29 21.05
C SER A 91 -1.97 1.19 22.56
N GLY A 92 -0.71 1.26 22.98
CA GLY A 92 -0.30 1.21 24.39
C GLY A 92 -0.42 -0.18 25.05
N LYS A 93 -0.92 -1.20 24.34
CA LYS A 93 -1.06 -2.58 24.86
C LYS A 93 -0.18 -3.59 24.15
N THR A 94 0.26 -3.28 22.93
CA THR A 94 1.22 -4.10 22.20
C THR A 94 2.60 -3.45 22.26
N PRO A 95 3.58 -4.02 22.98
CA PRO A 95 4.98 -3.64 22.81
C PRO A 95 5.37 -3.97 21.36
N LEU A 96 5.51 -2.94 20.52
CA LEU A 96 5.86 -3.12 19.12
C LEU A 96 7.37 -3.29 19.02
N ALA A 97 7.82 -4.50 18.68
CA ALA A 97 9.18 -4.69 18.19
C ALA A 97 9.25 -4.09 16.77
N SER A 98 10.38 -3.47 16.43
CA SER A 98 10.64 -2.93 15.07
C SER A 98 10.56 -3.97 13.95
N THR A 99 10.50 -5.26 14.28
CA THR A 99 10.36 -6.39 13.35
C THR A 99 8.95 -7.00 13.34
N SER A 100 7.97 -6.34 13.97
CA SER A 100 6.62 -6.88 14.09
C SER A 100 5.97 -7.00 12.70
N THR A 101 5.22 -8.08 12.48
CA THR A 101 4.46 -8.30 11.24
C THR A 101 2.99 -8.46 11.58
N ASN A 102 2.15 -7.68 10.92
CA ASN A 102 0.70 -7.79 11.05
C ASN A 102 -0.02 -7.83 9.71
N ILE A 103 0.71 -7.73 8.59
CA ILE A 103 0.16 -7.83 7.24
C ILE A 103 1.03 -8.76 6.40
N THR A 104 0.39 -9.61 5.60
CA THR A 104 1.03 -10.34 4.49
C THR A 104 0.62 -9.73 3.17
N ILE A 105 1.52 -9.83 2.19
CA ILE A 105 1.39 -9.21 0.87
C ILE A 105 1.62 -10.29 -0.19
N MET A 106 0.77 -10.29 -1.21
CA MET A 106 1.00 -11.02 -2.45
C MET A 106 0.72 -10.07 -3.61
N GLN A 107 1.72 -9.85 -4.45
CA GLN A 107 1.67 -8.99 -5.62
C GLN A 107 1.97 -9.84 -6.85
N ILE A 108 1.02 -9.89 -7.78
CA ILE A 108 1.16 -10.58 -9.07
C ILE A 108 1.42 -9.52 -10.13
N ILE A 109 2.50 -9.68 -10.89
CA ILE A 109 2.83 -8.84 -12.04
C ILE A 109 2.69 -9.68 -13.30
N ILE A 110 1.89 -9.18 -14.25
CA ILE A 110 1.61 -9.83 -15.53
C ILE A 110 2.17 -8.95 -16.63
N SER A 111 2.93 -9.56 -17.55
CA SER A 111 3.52 -8.92 -18.72
C SER A 111 3.51 -9.91 -19.88
N GLY A 112 2.48 -9.84 -20.72
CA GLY A 112 2.19 -10.76 -21.80
C GLY A 112 1.84 -12.14 -21.25
N ASP A 113 2.60 -13.13 -21.71
CA ASP A 113 2.57 -14.51 -21.25
C ASP A 113 3.48 -14.75 -20.02
N ALA A 114 4.25 -13.74 -19.58
CA ALA A 114 5.10 -13.83 -18.41
C ALA A 114 4.37 -13.35 -17.14
N THR A 115 4.49 -14.12 -16.06
CA THR A 115 3.92 -13.76 -14.75
C THR A 115 4.95 -13.97 -13.65
N GLY A 116 5.02 -13.02 -12.72
CA GLY A 116 5.81 -13.09 -11.50
C GLY A 116 4.93 -12.87 -10.26
N VAL A 117 5.08 -13.74 -9.27
CA VAL A 117 4.36 -13.67 -7.99
C VAL A 117 5.35 -13.28 -6.90
N TYR A 118 5.19 -12.07 -6.38
CA TYR A 118 5.95 -11.55 -5.26
C TYR A 118 5.15 -11.78 -3.98
N VAL A 119 5.81 -12.26 -2.94
CA VAL A 119 5.20 -12.44 -1.62
C VAL A 119 6.06 -11.78 -0.57
N GLY A 120 5.42 -11.42 0.53
CA GLY A 120 6.14 -10.86 1.64
C GLY A 120 5.24 -10.47 2.78
N ALA A 121 5.78 -9.69 3.68
CA ALA A 121 5.09 -9.27 4.86
C ALA A 121 5.72 -8.00 5.43
N GLY A 122 4.98 -7.34 6.29
CA GLY A 122 5.48 -6.17 6.97
C GLY A 122 4.59 -5.73 8.10
N TYR A 123 4.98 -4.60 8.65
CA TYR A 123 4.14 -3.86 9.57
C TYR A 123 3.34 -2.82 8.81
N GLY A 124 2.07 -2.70 9.16
CA GLY A 124 1.24 -1.59 8.72
C GLY A 124 0.21 -1.20 9.77
N TRP A 125 -0.35 -0.02 9.60
CA TRP A 125 -1.35 0.55 10.47
C TRP A 125 -2.72 0.44 9.80
N PRO A 126 -3.46 -0.66 10.04
CA PRO A 126 -4.82 -0.81 9.54
C PRO A 126 -5.76 0.15 10.27
N SER A 127 -6.71 0.71 9.53
CA SER A 127 -7.83 1.47 10.08
C SER A 127 -9.13 1.14 9.34
N GLY A 128 -10.25 1.25 10.05
CA GLY A 128 -11.54 0.77 9.56
C GLY A 128 -11.74 -0.73 9.79
N SER A 129 -12.62 -1.35 9.01
CA SER A 129 -12.87 -2.78 9.04
C SER A 129 -13.28 -3.28 7.65
N PRO A 130 -13.04 -4.54 7.29
CA PRO A 130 -13.36 -5.02 5.94
C PRO A 130 -14.84 -4.93 5.55
N GLU A 131 -15.75 -4.86 6.53
CA GLU A 131 -17.19 -4.69 6.32
C GLU A 131 -17.58 -3.24 6.03
N LYS A 132 -16.73 -2.26 6.38
CA LYS A 132 -17.01 -0.83 6.26
C LYS A 132 -16.02 -0.08 5.37
N GLY A 133 -14.93 -0.74 4.99
CA GLY A 133 -13.80 -0.17 4.29
C GLY A 133 -12.54 -0.28 5.16
N LEU A 134 -11.46 -0.73 4.52
CA LEU A 134 -10.19 -1.00 5.17
C LEU A 134 -9.13 -0.11 4.53
N THR A 135 -8.40 0.63 5.36
CA THR A 135 -7.22 1.40 4.93
C THR A 135 -6.00 0.79 5.59
N ILE A 136 -4.92 0.64 4.83
CA ILE A 136 -3.63 0.19 5.35
C ILE A 136 -2.57 1.21 4.97
N HIS A 137 -1.83 1.69 5.96
CA HIS A 137 -0.61 2.45 5.78
C HIS A 137 0.60 1.57 6.10
N MET A 138 1.66 1.64 5.30
CA MET A 138 2.90 0.90 5.50
C MET A 138 4.11 1.77 5.17
N GLU A 139 5.20 1.52 5.87
CA GLU A 139 6.44 2.30 5.71
C GLU A 139 7.59 1.45 5.17
N ASP A 140 7.64 0.14 5.43
CA ASP A 140 8.75 -0.73 5.00
C ASP A 140 8.34 -2.21 4.96
N ALA A 141 7.36 -2.59 4.13
CA ALA A 141 7.01 -4.01 3.97
C ALA A 141 7.92 -4.67 2.92
N THR A 142 8.61 -5.75 3.27
CA THR A 142 9.49 -6.44 2.31
C THR A 142 8.71 -7.44 1.47
N ILE A 143 8.99 -7.48 0.17
CA ILE A 143 8.48 -8.48 -0.78
C ILE A 143 9.61 -9.04 -1.64
N GLU A 144 9.50 -10.31 -2.00
CA GLU A 144 10.47 -11.03 -2.84
C GLU A 144 9.74 -11.94 -3.83
N LEU A 145 10.36 -12.22 -4.98
CA LEU A 145 9.81 -13.14 -5.96
C LEU A 145 9.72 -14.57 -5.39
N GLN A 146 8.50 -15.09 -5.31
CA GLN A 146 8.22 -16.44 -4.80
C GLN A 146 8.16 -17.47 -5.92
N SER A 147 7.56 -17.10 -7.06
CA SER A 147 7.41 -17.95 -8.23
C SER A 147 7.27 -17.09 -9.48
N SER A 148 7.63 -17.66 -10.63
CA SER A 148 7.46 -17.01 -11.92
C SER A 148 7.33 -18.03 -13.05
N THR A 149 6.88 -17.58 -14.21
CA THR A 149 6.98 -18.31 -15.48
C THR A 149 8.40 -18.22 -16.04
N ASP A 150 8.84 -19.17 -16.86
CA ASP A 150 10.22 -19.24 -17.40
C ASP A 150 10.69 -17.95 -18.12
N ASN A 151 9.78 -17.20 -18.75
CA ASN A 151 10.10 -15.98 -19.52
C ASN A 151 10.01 -14.68 -18.69
N PHE A 152 9.75 -14.77 -17.38
CA PHE A 152 9.63 -13.58 -16.54
C PHE A 152 10.99 -13.06 -16.11
N SER A 153 11.26 -11.78 -16.39
CA SER A 153 12.49 -11.10 -15.93
C SER A 153 12.23 -10.41 -14.60
N ASP A 154 12.83 -10.90 -13.52
CA ASP A 154 12.76 -10.22 -12.23
C ASP A 154 13.65 -8.97 -12.22
N LEU A 155 13.01 -7.82 -12.05
CA LEU A 155 13.67 -6.53 -11.93
C LEU A 155 13.51 -5.90 -10.55
N LEU A 156 12.77 -6.54 -9.64
CA LEU A 156 12.38 -5.93 -8.37
C LEU A 156 13.13 -6.53 -7.19
N THR A 157 13.30 -7.85 -7.13
CA THR A 157 13.75 -8.53 -5.90
C THR A 157 15.19 -8.16 -5.50
N PRO A 158 15.45 -7.96 -4.19
CA PRO A 158 14.46 -7.77 -3.12
C PRO A 158 13.84 -6.37 -3.19
N ALA A 159 12.57 -6.23 -2.79
CA ALA A 159 11.86 -4.95 -2.86
C ALA A 159 11.16 -4.59 -1.56
N THR A 160 10.94 -3.29 -1.36
CA THR A 160 10.15 -2.72 -0.26
C THR A 160 8.90 -2.06 -0.81
N MET A 161 7.76 -2.34 -0.19
CA MET A 161 6.48 -1.69 -0.44
C MET A 161 6.20 -0.64 0.63
N VAL A 162 5.85 0.57 0.20
CA VAL A 162 5.60 1.74 1.05
C VAL A 162 4.34 2.46 0.59
N GLY A 163 3.70 3.21 1.49
CA GLY A 163 2.57 4.07 1.16
C GLY A 163 1.25 3.60 1.77
N SER A 164 0.14 3.98 1.15
CA SER A 164 -1.20 3.74 1.68
C SER A 164 -2.14 3.21 0.61
N ILE A 165 -3.05 2.32 1.01
CA ILE A 165 -4.13 1.85 0.17
C ILE A 165 -5.46 1.88 0.93
N HIS A 166 -6.51 2.37 0.26
CA HIS A 166 -7.87 2.36 0.78
C HIS A 166 -8.75 1.44 -0.06
N ALA A 167 -9.44 0.52 0.61
CA ALA A 167 -10.28 -0.50 0.00
C ALA A 167 -11.73 -0.40 0.51
N PRO A 168 -12.67 0.11 -0.30
CA PRO A 168 -14.09 0.09 0.03
C PRO A 168 -14.60 -1.32 0.31
N ALA A 169 -15.57 -1.47 1.22
CA ALA A 169 -16.16 -2.76 1.52
C ALA A 169 -16.96 -3.29 0.33
N ASN A 170 -16.49 -4.37 -0.28
CA ASN A 170 -17.20 -5.05 -1.37
C ASN A 170 -16.75 -6.50 -1.49
N THR A 171 -17.34 -7.36 -0.66
CA THR A 171 -17.01 -8.79 -0.60
C THR A 171 -17.19 -9.50 -1.95
N THR A 172 -18.19 -9.12 -2.75
CA THR A 172 -18.44 -9.73 -4.06
C THR A 172 -17.30 -9.43 -5.02
N LEU A 173 -16.87 -8.16 -5.08
CA LEU A 173 -15.75 -7.74 -5.93
C LEU A 173 -14.43 -8.34 -5.45
N ALA A 174 -14.14 -8.30 -4.15
CA ALA A 174 -12.95 -8.90 -3.58
C ALA A 174 -12.83 -10.40 -3.91
N ARG A 175 -13.94 -11.16 -3.79
CA ARG A 175 -13.97 -12.58 -4.19
C ARG A 175 -13.75 -12.80 -5.69
N LYS A 176 -14.28 -11.92 -6.54
CA LYS A 176 -13.99 -11.96 -7.98
C LYS A 176 -12.49 -11.77 -8.24
N LEU A 177 -11.89 -10.74 -7.63
CA LEU A 177 -10.45 -10.46 -7.76
C LEU A 177 -9.60 -11.64 -7.27
N ALA A 178 -9.94 -12.24 -6.12
CA ALA A 178 -9.28 -13.44 -5.61
C ALA A 178 -9.34 -14.60 -6.62
N ALA A 179 -10.50 -14.84 -7.24
CA ALA A 179 -10.66 -15.89 -8.23
C ALA A 179 -9.89 -15.62 -9.54
N TYR A 180 -9.70 -14.36 -9.95
CA TYR A 180 -8.82 -14.02 -11.06
C TYR A 180 -7.35 -14.24 -10.69
N ALA A 181 -6.95 -13.80 -9.50
CA ALA A 181 -5.59 -13.96 -9.01
C ALA A 181 -5.14 -15.43 -9.00
N GLU A 182 -6.02 -16.35 -8.59
CA GLU A 182 -5.73 -17.80 -8.61
C GLU A 182 -5.30 -18.34 -9.98
N ARG A 183 -5.75 -17.71 -11.08
CA ARG A 183 -5.37 -18.11 -12.45
C ARG A 183 -3.92 -17.79 -12.77
N TYR A 184 -3.36 -16.79 -12.10
CA TYR A 184 -2.01 -16.26 -12.34
C TYR A 184 -1.03 -16.61 -11.21
N SER A 185 -1.53 -17.10 -10.07
CA SER A 185 -0.68 -17.48 -8.93
C SER A 185 -0.27 -18.95 -8.91
N LYS A 186 -0.94 -19.81 -9.69
CA LYS A 186 -0.68 -21.25 -9.79
C LYS A 186 0.02 -21.53 -11.11
N ASN A 187 1.36 -21.48 -11.10
CA ASN A 187 2.15 -22.18 -12.11
C ASN A 187 2.31 -23.64 -11.69
#